data_AF-A0A2M6XAJ0-F1
#
_entry.id   AF-A0A2M6XAJ0-F1
#
_cell.length_a   1.000
_cell.length_b   1.000
_cell.length_c   1.000
_cell.angle_alpha   90.00
_cell.angle_beta   90.00
_cell.angle_gamma   90.00
#
_symmetry.space_group_name_H-M   'P 1'
#
loop_
_entity.id
_entity.type
_entity.pdbx_description
1 polymer ?
#
loop_
_entity_poly.entity_id
_entity_poly.type
_entity_poly.pdbx_seq_one_letter_code
_entity_poly.pdbx_strand_id
1 'polypeptide(L)'
;MIDFSKFRRAPEQIGQKAKMAGQMFKIQKELAGVTTEYEEKGIKVVIKGGGLINAPKIKELEFEGEVEDKDIVEIINKALKESHQKSLKKLKEVSGDLQGMAGV
;
A
#
# COMPACT_ATOMS: atom_id res chain seq x y z
N MET A 1 3.89 -46.47 -20.36
CA MET A 1 4.62 -45.32 -20.95
C MET A 1 4.43 -44.14 -20.01
N ILE A 2 5.52 -43.59 -19.44
CA ILE A 2 5.42 -42.42 -18.55
C ILE A 2 5.14 -41.20 -19.43
N ASP A 3 4.08 -40.45 -19.12
CA ASP A 3 3.70 -39.25 -19.88
C ASP A 3 4.60 -38.06 -19.49
N PHE A 4 5.64 -37.83 -20.29
CA PHE A 4 6.60 -36.74 -20.11
C PHE A 4 6.04 -35.35 -20.44
N SER A 5 4.82 -35.23 -20.98
CA SER A 5 4.19 -33.93 -21.27
C SER A 5 3.89 -33.11 -20.01
N LYS A 6 3.62 -33.78 -18.88
CA LYS A 6 3.41 -33.16 -17.56
C LYS A 6 4.69 -32.56 -16.97
N PHE A 7 5.85 -33.14 -17.28
CA PHE A 7 7.16 -32.66 -16.81
C PHE A 7 7.59 -31.35 -17.49
N ARG A 8 7.18 -31.14 -18.75
CA ARG A 8 7.52 -29.94 -19.52
C ARG A 8 6.78 -28.67 -19.05
N ARG A 9 5.64 -28.81 -18.36
CA ARG A 9 4.82 -27.70 -17.84
C ARG A 9 5.24 -27.19 -16.46
N ALA A 10 6.00 -27.98 -15.70
CA ALA A 10 6.50 -27.59 -14.37
C ALA A 10 7.37 -26.31 -14.38
N PRO A 11 8.37 -26.14 -15.27
CA PRO A 11 9.19 -24.93 -15.29
C PRO A 11 8.41 -23.66 -15.67
N GLU A 12 7.42 -23.74 -16.56
CA GLU A 12 6.59 -22.60 -16.97
C GLU A 12 5.68 -22.11 -15.83
N GLN A 13 5.08 -23.03 -15.10
CA GLN A 13 4.23 -22.72 -13.94
C GLN A 13 5.06 -22.14 -12.77
N ILE A 14 6.27 -22.64 -12.56
CA ILE A 14 7.19 -22.12 -11.53
C ILE A 14 7.64 -20.71 -11.90
N GLY A 15 7.95 -20.46 -13.17
CA GLY A 15 8.35 -19.14 -13.67
C GLY A 15 7.26 -18.07 -13.50
N GLN A 16 5.99 -18.42 -13.77
CA GLN A 16 4.87 -17.49 -13.57
C GLN A 16 4.63 -17.17 -12.08
N LYS A 17 4.68 -18.18 -11.20
CA LYS A 17 4.55 -17.97 -9.74
C LYS A 17 5.68 -17.09 -9.18
N ALA A 18 6.91 -17.31 -9.63
CA ALA A 18 8.06 -16.51 -9.22
C ALA A 18 7.93 -15.05 -9.67
N LYS A 19 7.47 -14.81 -10.90
CA LYS A 19 7.18 -13.45 -11.40
C LYS A 19 6.10 -12.76 -10.56
N MET A 20 5.00 -13.46 -10.24
CA MET A 20 3.92 -12.92 -9.42
C MET A 20 4.39 -12.57 -8.00
N ALA A 21 5.19 -13.43 -7.36
CA ALA A 21 5.76 -13.16 -6.05
C ALA A 21 6.69 -11.94 -6.05
N GLY A 22 7.54 -11.80 -7.07
CA GLY A 22 8.40 -10.63 -7.24
C GLY A 22 7.62 -9.33 -7.43
N GLN A 23 6.50 -9.38 -8.16
CA GLN A 23 5.61 -8.24 -8.33
C GLN A 23 4.92 -7.86 -7.01
N MET A 24 4.40 -8.85 -6.28
CA MET A 24 3.79 -8.64 -4.96
C MET A 24 4.76 -7.97 -3.99
N PHE A 25 6.04 -8.36 -4.03
CA PHE A 25 7.09 -7.75 -3.20
C PHE A 25 7.36 -6.29 -3.56
N LYS A 26 7.37 -5.94 -4.86
CA LYS A 26 7.51 -4.55 -5.31
C LYS A 26 6.32 -3.69 -4.86
N ILE A 27 5.09 -4.18 -5.04
CA ILE A 27 3.87 -3.51 -4.56
C ILE A 27 3.97 -3.27 -3.05
N GLN A 28 4.34 -4.29 -2.28
CA GLN A 28 4.47 -4.16 -0.83
C GLN A 28 5.49 -3.08 -0.45
N LYS A 29 6.63 -3.03 -1.15
CA LYS A 29 7.67 -2.03 -0.89
C LYS A 29 7.20 -0.61 -1.21
N GLU A 30 6.52 -0.43 -2.34
CA GLU A 30 5.99 0.88 -2.73
C GLU A 30 4.91 1.37 -1.77
N LEU A 31 3.98 0.50 -1.36
CA LEU A 31 2.93 0.83 -0.40
C LEU A 31 3.46 1.09 1.02
N ALA A 32 4.54 0.42 1.43
CA ALA A 32 5.17 0.64 2.73
C ALA A 32 5.87 2.01 2.83
N GLY A 33 6.24 2.61 1.70
CA GLY A 33 6.85 3.94 1.61
C GLY A 33 5.86 5.09 1.56
N VAL A 34 4.57 4.82 1.35
CA VAL A 34 3.55 5.87 1.24
C VAL A 34 3.46 6.61 2.57
N THR A 35 3.66 7.92 2.50
CA THR A 35 3.46 8.84 3.61
C THR A 35 2.34 9.78 3.23
N THR A 36 1.37 9.94 4.12
CA THR A 36 0.24 10.84 3.95
C THR A 36 0.40 11.96 4.96
N GLU A 37 0.61 13.17 4.47
CA GLU A 37 0.51 14.38 5.27
C GLU A 37 -0.93 14.90 5.18
N TYR A 38 -1.48 15.27 6.34
CA TYR A 38 -2.81 15.84 6.49
C TYR A 38 -2.72 17.03 7.42
N GLU A 39 -3.27 18.17 7.02
CA GLU A 39 -3.24 19.40 7.81
C GLU A 39 -4.62 20.05 7.82
N GLU A 40 -5.16 20.31 9.01
CA GLU A 40 -6.44 20.97 9.19
C GLU A 40 -6.45 21.69 10.54
N LYS A 41 -7.04 22.89 10.61
CA LYS A 41 -7.14 23.69 11.85
C LYS A 41 -5.80 23.91 12.58
N GLY A 42 -4.68 23.99 11.84
CA GLY A 42 -3.35 24.14 12.44
C GLY A 42 -2.77 22.88 13.10
N ILE A 43 -3.43 21.73 12.92
CA ILE A 43 -2.91 20.42 13.32
C ILE A 43 -2.40 19.70 12.07
N LYS A 44 -1.13 19.36 12.06
CA LYS A 44 -0.48 18.54 11.04
C LYS A 44 -0.29 17.11 11.56
N VAL A 45 -0.71 16.14 10.76
CA VAL A 45 -0.54 14.71 11.02
C VAL A 45 0.19 14.08 9.85
N VAL A 46 1.33 13.45 10.13
CA VAL A 46 2.07 12.65 9.14
C VAL A 46 1.83 11.19 9.45
N ILE A 47 1.15 10.49 8.55
CA ILE A 47 0.88 9.06 8.64
C ILE A 47 1.82 8.31 7.70
N LYS A 48 2.54 7.32 8.24
CA LYS A 48 3.36 6.41 7.48
C LYS A 48 2.65 5.08 7.28
N GLY A 49 2.65 4.59 6.03
CA GLY A 49 2.08 3.31 5.66
C GLY A 49 0.60 3.39 5.26
N GLY A 50 -0.05 2.23 5.24
CA GLY A 50 -1.40 2.04 4.66
C GLY A 50 -1.49 0.93 3.61
N GLY A 51 -0.40 0.19 3.38
CA GLY A 51 -0.41 -0.97 2.49
C GLY A 51 -1.28 -2.15 2.96
N LEU A 52 -1.44 -3.15 2.10
CA LEU A 52 -2.35 -4.30 2.28
C LEU A 52 -2.16 -5.10 3.59
N ILE A 53 -0.98 -5.04 4.21
CA ILE A 53 -0.59 -5.91 5.33
C ILE A 53 -0.37 -5.14 6.64
N ASN A 54 0.01 -3.86 6.59
CA ASN A 54 0.41 -3.11 7.78
C ASN A 54 -0.59 -2.01 8.12
N ALA A 55 -0.96 -1.93 9.39
CA ALA A 55 -1.72 -0.80 9.90
C ALA A 55 -0.94 0.52 9.72
N PRO A 56 -1.63 1.61 9.32
CA PRO A 56 -1.02 2.93 9.25
C PRO A 56 -0.51 3.36 10.63
N LYS A 57 0.65 4.01 10.68
CA LYS A 57 1.26 4.52 11.91
C LYS A 57 1.39 6.02 11.84
N ILE A 58 1.09 6.71 12.93
CA ILE A 58 1.40 8.13 13.06
C ILE A 58 2.91 8.26 13.22
N LYS A 59 3.53 9.01 12.32
CA LYS A 59 4.95 9.34 12.34
C LYS A 59 5.19 10.66 13.07
N GLU A 60 4.29 11.62 12.87
CA GLU A 60 4.41 12.99 13.38
C GLU A 60 3.02 13.55 13.64
N LEU A 61 2.91 14.31 14.73
CA LEU A 61 1.75 15.11 15.09
C LEU A 61 2.29 16.44 15.59
N GLU A 62 1.91 17.52 14.93
CA GLU A 62 2.37 18.88 15.21
C GLU A 62 1.15 19.81 15.27
N PHE A 63 1.11 20.67 16.28
CA PHE A 63 0.11 21.71 16.42
C PHE A 63 0.65 22.82 17.32
N GLU A 64 0.19 24.05 17.08
CA GLU A 64 0.58 25.23 17.86
C GLU A 64 -0.59 25.75 18.70
N GLY A 65 -0.29 26.18 19.93
CA GLY A 65 -1.27 26.72 20.85
C GLY A 65 -2.11 25.66 21.57
N GLU A 66 -3.26 26.09 22.11
CA GLU A 66 -4.21 25.21 22.77
C GLU A 66 -5.15 24.58 21.75
N VAL A 67 -5.23 23.25 21.75
CA VAL A 67 -6.08 22.48 20.87
C VAL A 67 -6.89 21.52 21.72
N GLU A 68 -8.18 21.37 21.44
CA GLU A 68 -9.02 20.41 22.13
C GLU A 68 -8.69 18.97 21.70
N ASP A 69 -8.68 18.04 22.65
CA ASP A 69 -8.51 16.60 22.38
C ASP A 69 -9.47 16.08 21.29
N LYS A 70 -10.70 16.63 21.25
CA LYS A 70 -11.71 16.26 20.25
C LYS A 70 -11.28 16.61 18.83
N ASP A 71 -10.68 17.77 18.63
CA ASP A 71 -10.20 18.21 17.33
C ASP A 71 -9.02 17.34 16.87
N ILE A 72 -8.10 17.02 17.78
CA ILE A 72 -6.97 16.12 17.50
C ILE A 72 -7.49 14.75 17.05
N VAL A 73 -8.45 14.18 17.79
CA VAL A 73 -9.04 12.87 17.45
C VAL A 73 -9.78 12.92 16.11
N GLU A 74 -10.55 13.97 15.83
CA GLU A 74 -11.25 14.12 14.56
C GLU A 74 -10.25 14.17 13.38
N ILE A 75 -9.19 14.96 13.52
CA ILE A 75 -8.20 15.18 12.47
C ILE A 75 -7.36 13.93 12.23
N ILE A 76 -6.95 13.21 13.28
CA ILE A 76 -6.28 11.90 13.14
C ILE A 76 -7.19 10.92 12.37
N ASN A 77 -8.48 10.88 12.67
CA ASN A 77 -9.43 10.00 11.97
C ASN A 77 -9.57 10.36 10.49
N LYS A 78 -9.60 11.66 10.16
CA LYS A 78 -9.61 12.14 8.77
C LYS A 78 -8.32 11.76 8.04
N ALA A 79 -7.17 12.00 8.67
CA ALA A 79 -5.86 11.64 8.14
C ALA A 79 -5.75 10.13 7.86
N LEU A 80 -6.24 9.27 8.77
CA LEU A 80 -6.27 7.82 8.59
C LEU A 80 -7.14 7.40 7.38
N LYS A 81 -8.32 8.00 7.23
CA LYS A 81 -9.20 7.75 6.07
C LYS A 81 -8.53 8.18 4.78
N GLU A 82 -7.88 9.34 4.76
CA GLU A 82 -7.17 9.82 3.57
C GLU A 82 -5.99 8.90 3.22
N SER A 83 -5.22 8.46 4.22
CA SER A 83 -4.12 7.52 4.01
C SER A 83 -4.60 6.19 3.44
N HIS A 84 -5.76 5.71 3.88
CA HIS A 84 -6.39 4.51 3.32
C HIS A 84 -6.80 4.70 1.85
N GLN A 85 -7.46 5.83 1.53
CA GLN A 85 -7.84 6.14 0.16
C GLN A 85 -6.64 6.28 -0.77
N LYS A 86 -5.57 6.97 -0.33
CA LYS A 86 -4.32 7.09 -1.09
C LYS A 86 -3.68 5.71 -1.32
N SER A 87 -3.67 4.85 -0.31
CA SER A 87 -3.12 3.49 -0.44
C SER A 87 -3.94 2.62 -1.39
N LEU A 88 -5.27 2.70 -1.36
CA LEU A 88 -6.15 2.00 -2.31
C LEU A 88 -5.96 2.50 -3.75
N LYS A 89 -5.82 3.82 -3.93
CA LYS A 89 -5.51 4.40 -5.26
C LYS A 89 -4.17 3.89 -5.76
N LYS A 90 -3.13 3.93 -4.93
CA LYS A 90 -1.80 3.45 -5.31
C LYS A 90 -1.79 1.96 -5.62
N LEU A 91 -2.50 1.16 -4.82
CA LEU A 91 -2.67 -0.26 -5.10
C LEU A 91 -3.34 -0.48 -6.47
N LYS A 92 -4.39 0.27 -6.80
CA LYS A 92 -5.07 0.18 -8.11
C LYS A 92 -4.15 0.55 -9.26
N GLU A 93 -3.41 1.66 -9.15
CA GLU A 93 -2.42 2.09 -10.15
C GLU A 93 -1.38 1.00 -10.40
N VAL A 94 -0.71 0.53 -9.33
CA VAL A 94 0.32 -0.49 -9.46
C VAL A 94 -0.27 -1.81 -9.96
N SER A 95 -1.49 -2.17 -9.56
CA SER A 95 -2.16 -3.37 -10.08
C SER A 95 -2.51 -3.26 -11.57
N GLY A 96 -2.89 -2.07 -12.05
CA GLY A 96 -3.19 -1.82 -13.46
C GLY A 96 -1.93 -1.85 -14.32
N ASP A 97 -0.85 -1.21 -13.85
CA ASP A 97 0.45 -1.23 -14.51
C ASP A 97 1.01 -2.67 -14.60
N LEU A 98 0.83 -3.46 -13.54
CA LEU A 98 1.24 -4.87 -13.52
C LEU A 98 0.46 -5.72 -14.51
N GLN A 99 -0.84 -5.47 -14.68
CA GLN A 99 -1.66 -6.15 -15.66
C GLN A 99 -1.17 -5.84 -17.08
N GLY A 100 -0.90 -4.57 -17.38
CA GLY A 100 -0.31 -4.14 -18.66
C GLY A 100 1.07 -4.71 -18.94
N MET A 101 1.93 -4.85 -17.93
CA MET A 101 3.27 -5.46 -18.07
C MET A 101 3.24 -7.00 -18.14
N ALA A 102 2.22 -7.64 -17.57
CA ALA A 102 2.06 -9.10 -17.59
C ALA A 102 1.48 -9.62 -18.92
N GLY A 103 1.04 -8.74 -19.82
CA GLY A 103 0.50 -9.10 -21.13
C GLY A 103 -0.85 -9.83 -21.05
N VAL A 104 -1.62 -9.60 -19.97
CA VAL A 104 -3.01 -10.03 -19.78
C VAL A 104 -3.93 -8.84 -19.71
#